data_AF-A0A0D3GLP2-F1
#
_entry.id   AF-A0A0D3GLP2-F1
#
_cell.length_a   1.000
_cell.length_b   1.000
_cell.length_c   1.000
_cell.angle_alpha   90.00
_cell.angle_beta   90.00
_cell.angle_gamma   90.00
#
_symmetry.space_group_name_H-M   'P 1'
#
loop_
_entity.id
_entity.type
_entity.pdbx_description
1 polymer ?
#
loop_
_entity_poly.entity_id
_entity_poly.type
_entity_poly.pdbx_seq_one_letter_code
_entity_poly.pdbx_strand_id
1 'polypeptide(L)'
;MNQARSFRWNLTASAARPNPQGSFHYGTIATSRTLVLANSAPVLAGQRRYAVNGVSFVVPDTPLKLVDNYNIANVIGWDSVPAVGDAGGEAQPARVHRGGVPEHGERAAVLASRWI
;
A
#
# COMPACT_ATOMS: atom_id res chain seq x y z
N MET A 1 -11.44 38.87 -26.28
CA MET A 1 -10.57 38.30 -25.21
C MET A 1 -10.82 39.07 -23.92
N ASN A 2 -11.81 38.66 -23.11
CA ASN A 2 -12.16 39.36 -21.85
C ASN A 2 -12.03 38.48 -20.59
N GLN A 3 -11.37 37.34 -20.71
CA GLN A 3 -11.27 36.34 -19.65
C GLN A 3 -10.44 36.82 -18.43
N ALA A 4 -9.57 37.82 -18.61
CA ALA A 4 -8.64 38.29 -17.57
C ALA A 4 -9.17 39.46 -16.70
N ARG A 5 -10.41 39.93 -16.88
CA ARG A 5 -10.91 41.14 -16.17
C ARG A 5 -11.96 40.89 -15.08
N SER A 6 -12.22 39.63 -14.71
CA SER A 6 -13.19 39.31 -13.66
C SER A 6 -12.62 38.40 -12.56
N PHE A 7 -11.48 38.76 -11.99
CA PHE A 7 -11.16 38.33 -10.63
C PHE A 7 -11.74 39.35 -9.67
N ARG A 8 -12.94 39.07 -9.14
CA ARG A 8 -13.52 39.81 -8.01
C ARG A 8 -13.16 39.06 -6.74
N TRP A 9 -12.24 39.61 -5.96
CA TRP A 9 -11.93 39.10 -4.65
C TRP A 9 -13.08 39.47 -3.70
N ASN A 10 -13.93 38.50 -3.38
CA ASN A 10 -14.96 38.70 -2.37
C ASN A 10 -14.28 38.62 -0.97
N LEU A 11 -14.04 39.79 -0.38
CA LEU A 11 -13.45 39.97 0.97
C LEU A 11 -14.45 39.71 2.12
N THR A 12 -15.61 39.11 1.86
CA THR A 12 -16.44 38.54 2.92
C THR A 12 -15.81 37.21 3.36
N ALA A 13 -14.58 37.30 3.89
CA ALA A 13 -14.03 36.25 4.71
C ALA A 13 -14.89 36.21 5.97
N SER A 14 -16.00 35.48 5.94
CA SER A 14 -16.67 35.07 7.16
C SER A 14 -15.60 34.47 8.07
N ALA A 15 -15.36 35.12 9.21
CA ALA A 15 -14.72 34.49 10.35
C ALA A 15 -15.26 33.05 10.50
N ALA A 16 -14.41 32.11 10.94
CA ALA A 16 -14.70 30.70 11.20
C ALA A 16 -16.07 30.27 10.66
N ARG A 17 -16.12 29.70 9.44
CA ARG A 17 -17.39 29.18 8.91
C ARG A 17 -18.04 28.35 10.03
N PRO A 18 -19.31 28.60 10.39
CA PRO A 18 -20.04 27.67 11.22
C PRO A 18 -19.87 26.33 10.53
N ASN A 19 -19.13 25.42 11.16
CA ASN A 19 -18.93 24.10 10.60
C ASN A 19 -20.32 23.47 10.54
N PRO A 20 -20.94 23.31 9.36
CA PRO A 20 -22.24 22.64 9.29
C PRO A 20 -22.07 21.16 9.66
N GLN A 21 -20.82 20.67 9.69
CA GLN A 21 -20.48 19.44 10.38
C GLN A 21 -20.37 19.78 11.87
N GLY A 22 -21.38 19.39 12.65
CA GLY A 22 -21.25 19.37 14.09
C GLY A 22 -19.94 18.70 14.54
N SER A 23 -19.56 18.95 15.78
CA SER A 23 -18.44 18.30 16.46
C SER A 23 -18.30 16.84 16.04
N PHE A 24 -17.32 16.52 15.18
CA PHE A 24 -17.16 15.16 14.70
C PHE A 24 -16.52 14.37 15.83
N HIS A 25 -17.32 13.52 16.48
CA HIS A 25 -16.87 12.70 17.59
C HIS A 25 -16.03 11.53 17.06
N TYR A 26 -14.75 11.78 16.79
CA TYR A 26 -13.83 10.75 16.28
C TYR A 26 -13.77 9.50 17.18
N GLY A 27 -13.94 9.65 18.50
CA GLY A 27 -13.96 8.54 19.45
C GLY A 27 -15.16 7.60 19.32
N THR A 28 -16.23 8.01 18.63
CA THR A 28 -17.39 7.14 18.34
C THR A 28 -17.29 6.42 17.00
N ILE A 29 -16.27 6.71 16.20
CA ILE A 29 -16.04 6.06 14.91
C ILE A 29 -15.31 4.75 15.16
N ALA A 30 -15.93 3.64 14.78
CA ALA A 30 -15.30 2.34 14.89
C ALA A 30 -14.03 2.27 14.02
N THR A 31 -12.93 1.84 14.61
CA THR A 31 -11.69 1.57 13.87
C THR A 31 -11.87 0.31 13.05
N SER A 32 -11.67 0.39 11.73
CA SER A 32 -11.84 -0.76 10.82
C SER A 32 -10.67 -1.74 10.88
N ARG A 33 -9.46 -1.26 11.11
CA ARG A 33 -8.24 -2.08 11.28
C ARG A 33 -7.19 -1.31 12.09
N THR A 34 -6.49 -2.00 12.97
CA THR A 34 -5.30 -1.49 13.69
C THR A 34 -4.05 -2.19 13.16
N LEU A 35 -3.02 -1.42 12.84
CA LEU A 35 -1.71 -1.91 12.42
C LEU A 35 -0.66 -1.43 13.43
N VAL A 36 0.09 -2.36 14.00
CA VAL A 36 1.22 -2.07 14.89
C VAL A 36 2.49 -2.35 14.12
N LEU A 37 3.23 -1.30 13.79
CA LEU A 37 4.43 -1.39 12.96
C LEU A 37 5.69 -1.53 13.84
N ALA A 38 6.41 -2.62 13.65
CA ALA A 38 7.68 -2.92 14.31
C ALA A 38 8.81 -3.03 13.29
N ASN A 39 9.88 -2.28 13.52
CA ASN A 39 11.08 -2.31 12.67
C ASN A 39 12.01 -3.45 13.08
N SER A 40 12.67 -4.07 12.10
CA SER A 40 13.66 -5.13 12.31
C SER A 40 14.77 -5.07 11.27
N ALA A 41 15.94 -5.65 11.59
CA ALA A 41 17.11 -5.70 10.70
C ALA A 41 17.65 -7.14 10.52
N PRO A 42 16.81 -8.07 10.02
CA PRO A 42 17.16 -9.48 9.81
C PRO A 42 18.30 -9.69 8.81
N VAL A 43 19.03 -10.80 8.94
CA VAL A 43 19.95 -11.28 7.90
C VAL A 43 19.16 -12.26 7.01
N LEU A 44 18.93 -11.88 5.76
CA LEU A 44 18.21 -12.68 4.77
C LEU A 44 19.15 -13.02 3.62
N ALA A 45 19.27 -14.30 3.29
CA ALA A 45 20.18 -14.79 2.24
C ALA A 45 21.61 -14.24 2.37
N GLY A 46 22.13 -14.16 3.59
CA GLY A 46 23.49 -13.67 3.88
C GLY A 46 23.65 -12.15 3.87
N GLN A 47 22.60 -11.37 3.61
CA GLN A 47 22.65 -9.91 3.60
C GLN A 47 21.73 -9.31 4.67
N ARG A 48 22.20 -8.27 5.37
CA ARG A 48 21.36 -7.51 6.30
C ARG A 48 20.30 -6.72 5.52
N ARG A 49 19.02 -6.98 5.80
CA ARG A 49 17.87 -6.27 5.21
C ARG A 49 17.07 -5.59 6.31
N TYR A 50 16.28 -4.61 5.93
CA TYR A 50 15.33 -3.95 6.84
C TYR A 50 13.92 -4.47 6.55
N ALA A 51 13.19 -4.77 7.61
CA ALA A 51 11.85 -5.33 7.52
C ALA A 51 10.91 -4.63 8.51
N VAL A 52 9.64 -4.55 8.12
CA VAL A 52 8.53 -4.07 8.95
C VAL A 52 7.59 -5.24 9.21
N ASN A 53 7.28 -5.52 10.48
CA ASN A 53 6.47 -6.67 10.89
C ASN A 53 6.97 -8.00 10.31
N GLY A 54 8.28 -8.17 10.26
CA GLY A 54 8.91 -9.36 9.69
C GLY A 54 8.82 -9.45 8.17
N VAL A 55 8.38 -8.41 7.43
CA VAL A 55 8.36 -8.44 5.96
C VAL A 55 9.39 -7.47 5.38
N SER A 56 10.32 -7.99 4.58
CA SER A 56 11.33 -7.18 3.85
C SER A 56 10.84 -6.88 2.44
N PHE A 57 10.88 -5.61 2.04
CA PHE A 57 10.52 -5.21 0.68
C PHE A 57 11.50 -5.77 -0.36
N VAL A 58 10.97 -6.18 -1.52
CA VAL A 58 11.71 -6.58 -2.71
C VAL A 58 11.10 -5.84 -3.89
N VAL A 59 11.96 -5.22 -4.72
CA VAL A 59 11.50 -4.50 -5.90
C VAL A 59 10.92 -5.49 -6.90
N PRO A 60 9.63 -5.37 -7.29
CA PRO A 60 9.02 -6.21 -8.32
C PRO A 60 9.55 -5.84 -9.71
N ASP A 61 9.49 -6.79 -10.65
CA ASP A 61 9.84 -6.55 -12.06
C ASP A 61 8.88 -5.54 -12.73
N THR A 62 7.62 -5.52 -12.29
CA THR A 62 6.59 -4.59 -12.79
C THR A 62 6.34 -3.48 -11.76
N PRO A 63 6.42 -2.19 -12.14
CA PRO A 63 6.13 -1.08 -11.23
C PRO A 63 4.73 -1.18 -10.59
N LEU A 64 4.65 -1.09 -9.26
CA LEU A 64 3.40 -1.30 -8.50
C LEU A 64 2.26 -0.38 -8.93
N LYS A 65 2.58 0.85 -9.37
CA LYS A 65 1.57 1.78 -9.88
C LYS A 65 0.94 1.30 -11.20
N LEU A 66 1.72 0.64 -12.06
CA LEU A 66 1.19 0.04 -13.29
C LEU A 66 0.35 -1.19 -12.98
N VAL A 67 0.81 -2.02 -12.03
CA VAL A 67 0.06 -3.19 -11.56
C VAL A 67 -1.33 -2.78 -11.09
N ASP A 68 -1.42 -1.77 -10.23
CA ASP A 68 -2.68 -1.26 -9.69
C ASP A 68 -3.57 -0.64 -10.79
N ASN A 69 -2.98 0.20 -11.65
CA ASN A 69 -3.73 0.89 -12.72
C ASN A 69 -4.34 -0.06 -13.76
N TYR A 70 -3.65 -1.15 -14.09
CA TYR A 70 -4.09 -2.13 -15.08
C TYR A 70 -4.68 -3.40 -14.45
N ASN A 71 -4.85 -3.42 -13.13
CA ASN A 71 -5.35 -4.58 -12.37
C ASN A 71 -4.61 -5.88 -12.72
N ILE A 72 -3.28 -5.81 -12.83
CA ILE A 72 -2.44 -6.96 -13.18
C ILE A 72 -2.45 -7.92 -12.00
N ALA A 73 -3.00 -9.11 -12.21
CA ALA A 73 -3.14 -10.12 -11.17
C ALA A 73 -1.77 -10.67 -10.71
N ASN A 74 -1.76 -11.21 -9.49
CA ASN A 74 -0.65 -11.97 -8.90
C ASN A 74 0.63 -11.18 -8.59
N VAL A 75 0.75 -9.90 -8.90
CA VAL A 75 1.97 -9.13 -8.53
C VAL A 75 1.89 -8.57 -7.10
N ILE A 76 0.72 -8.10 -6.67
CA ILE A 76 0.47 -7.59 -5.31
C ILE A 76 -0.26 -8.65 -4.49
N GLY A 77 0.33 -9.06 -3.37
CA GLY A 77 -0.35 -9.81 -2.32
C GLY A 77 -1.01 -8.85 -1.33
N TRP A 78 -2.32 -8.62 -1.48
CA TRP A 78 -3.10 -7.85 -0.51
C TRP A 78 -3.12 -8.54 0.86
N ASP A 79 -3.12 -7.75 1.93
CA ASP A 79 -3.19 -8.22 3.32
C ASP A 79 -2.11 -9.25 3.73
N SER A 80 -0.98 -9.25 3.03
CA SER A 80 0.13 -10.17 3.27
C SER A 80 1.04 -9.75 4.42
N VAL A 81 0.96 -8.50 4.87
CA VAL A 81 1.76 -7.99 5.99
C VAL A 81 1.00 -8.23 7.30
N PRO A 82 1.62 -8.87 8.31
CA PRO A 82 0.99 -9.08 9.60
C PRO A 82 0.57 -7.75 10.25
N ALA A 83 -0.64 -7.73 10.82
CA ALA A 83 -1.18 -6.54 11.48
C ALA A 83 -0.39 -6.16 12.75
N VAL A 84 0.21 -7.14 13.42
CA VAL A 84 1.09 -6.98 14.57
C VAL A 84 2.38 -7.74 14.26
N GLY A 85 3.53 -7.10 14.47
CA GLY A 85 4.81 -7.76 14.30
C GLY A 85 5.03 -8.83 15.37
N ASP A 86 5.36 -10.05 14.94
CA ASP A 86 5.82 -11.09 15.86
C ASP A 86 7.23 -10.75 16.33
N ALA A 87 7.39 -10.44 17.62
CA ALA A 87 8.66 -9.99 18.22
C ALA A 87 9.81 -11.03 18.14
N GLY A 88 9.58 -12.20 17.53
CA GLY A 88 10.58 -13.27 17.37
C GLY A 88 10.47 -14.06 16.06
N GLY A 89 9.68 -13.60 15.08
CA GLY A 89 9.55 -14.28 13.78
C GLY A 89 10.72 -13.94 12.85
N GLU A 90 11.32 -14.95 12.23
CA GLU A 90 12.30 -14.74 11.17
C GLU A 90 11.63 -13.97 10.02
N ALA A 91 12.26 -12.86 9.63
CA ALA A 91 11.67 -12.01 8.62
C ALA A 91 11.63 -12.74 7.27
N GLN A 92 10.58 -12.52 6.50
CA GLN A 92 10.35 -13.13 5.21
C GLN A 92 10.40 -12.04 4.13
N PRO A 93 10.85 -12.37 2.90
CA PRO A 93 10.72 -11.45 1.78
C PRO A 93 9.24 -11.20 1.47
N ALA A 94 8.90 -9.98 1.05
CA ALA A 94 7.58 -9.64 0.56
C ALA A 94 7.16 -10.62 -0.55
N ARG A 95 5.92 -11.13 -0.45
CA ARG A 95 5.36 -12.09 -1.38
C ARG A 95 4.94 -11.39 -2.67
N VAL A 96 5.92 -11.08 -3.52
CA VAL A 96 5.73 -10.61 -4.88
C VAL A 96 5.88 -11.83 -5.79
N HIS A 97 4.83 -12.24 -6.50
CA HIS A 97 5.03 -13.21 -7.57
C HIS A 97 5.61 -12.48 -8.79
N ARG A 98 6.55 -13.11 -9.50
CA ARG A 98 6.93 -12.68 -10.87
C ARG A 98 5.75 -12.91 -11.81
N GLY A 99 4.69 -12.10 -11.66
CA GLY A 99 3.56 -12.07 -12.57
C GLY A 99 3.92 -11.13 -13.72
N GLY A 100 4.22 -11.69 -14.88
CA GLY A 100 4.23 -10.94 -16.14
C GLY A 100 2.80 -10.67 -16.61
N VAL A 101 2.63 -9.64 -17.45
CA VAL A 101 1.38 -9.41 -18.18
C VAL A 101 1.07 -10.69 -18.97
N PRO A 102 -0.12 -11.30 -18.81
CA PRO A 102 -0.47 -12.46 -19.61
C PRO A 102 -0.56 -12.03 -21.07
N GLU A 103 0.32 -12.58 -21.91
CA GLU A 103 0.19 -12.43 -23.36
C GLU A 103 -1.10 -13.11 -23.82
N HIS A 104 -1.72 -12.52 -24.84
CA HIS A 104 -3.05 -12.88 -25.34
C HIS A 104 -3.03 -14.28 -26.00
N GLY A 105 -2.94 -15.35 -25.21
CA GLY A 105 -2.85 -16.72 -25.73
C GLY A 105 -2.68 -17.88 -24.73
N GLU A 106 -2.16 -17.68 -23.51
CA GLU A 106 -1.85 -18.84 -22.63
C GLU A 106 -2.83 -19.00 -21.46
N ARG A 107 -3.87 -19.79 -21.71
CA ARG A 107 -4.54 -20.55 -20.65
C ARG A 107 -3.79 -21.87 -20.47
N ALA A 108 -2.90 -21.96 -19.47
CA ALA A 108 -2.67 -23.17 -18.67
C ALA A 108 -1.42 -23.08 -17.77
N ALA A 109 -1.59 -23.55 -16.54
CA ALA A 109 -0.60 -24.26 -15.73
C ALA A 109 0.74 -23.56 -15.39
N VAL A 110 0.84 -23.06 -14.14
CA VAL A 110 2.12 -23.17 -13.39
C VAL A 110 1.82 -23.47 -11.91
N LEU A 111 1.63 -24.75 -11.62
CA LEU A 111 1.86 -25.36 -10.31
C LEU A 111 3.26 -25.99 -10.37
N ALA A 112 4.27 -25.31 -9.81
CA ALA A 112 5.62 -25.79 -9.45
C ALA A 112 6.48 -24.52 -9.26
N SER A 113 7.26 -24.28 -8.21
CA SER A 113 7.98 -25.22 -7.35
C SER A 113 8.20 -24.63 -5.97
N ARG A 114 7.99 -25.49 -4.98
CA ARG A 114 8.61 -25.49 -3.66
C ARG A 114 10.13 -25.50 -3.84
N TRP A 115 10.82 -24.50 -3.29
CA TRP A 115 12.28 -24.48 -3.23
C TRP A 115 12.73 -24.94 -1.84
N ILE A 116 13.48 -26.06 -1.87
CA ILE A 116 14.69 -26.24 -1.05
C ILE A 116 15.65 -25.10 -1.38
#